data_AF-A0AB33ZTI5-F1
#
_entry.id   AF-A0AB33ZTI5-F1
#
_cell.length_a   1.000
_cell.length_b   1.000
_cell.length_c   1.000
_cell.angle_alpha   90.00
_cell.angle_beta   90.00
_cell.angle_gamma   90.00
#
_symmetry.space_group_name_H-M   'P 1'
#
loop_
_entity.id
_entity.type
_entity.pdbx_description
1 polymer ?
#
loop_
_entity_poly.entity_id
_entity_poly.type
_entity_poly.pdbx_seq_one_letter_code
_entity_poly.pdbx_strand_id
1 'polypeptide(L)' 'MNNKFAVDVSGNYRMIFEGYDKNDKLSIKKSEIVTIQIVAIDDYH' A
#
# COMPACT_ATOMS: atom_id res chain seq x y z
N MET A 1 -3.51 0.44 -14.66
CA MET A 1 -4.19 1.02 -13.48
C MET A 1 -3.18 1.09 -12.35
N ASN A 2 -2.85 2.29 -11.86
CA ASN A 2 -1.79 2.53 -10.87
C ASN A 2 -2.43 2.89 -9.51
N ASN A 3 -2.82 1.86 -8.74
CA ASN A 3 -3.47 2.01 -7.44
C ASN A 3 -2.55 1.65 -6.26
N LYS A 4 -1.24 1.87 -6.42
CA LYS A 4 -0.23 1.53 -5.40
C LYS A 4 0.23 2.80 -4.70
N PHE A 5 0.31 2.75 -3.37
CA PHE A 5 0.98 3.77 -2.58
C PHE A 5 2.38 3.26 -2.21
N ALA A 6 3.39 4.11 -2.39
CA ALA A 6 4.74 3.86 -1.89
C ALA A 6 4.94 4.75 -0.67
N VAL A 7 5.40 4.17 0.44
CA VAL A 7 5.76 4.90 1.66
C VAL A 7 7.18 4.51 2.02
N ASP A 8 7.98 5.51 2.36
CA ASP A 8 9.39 5.36 2.76
C ASP A 8 9.44 4.93 4.24
N VAL A 9 9.98 3.73 4.50
CA VAL A 9 10.07 3.15 5.85
C VAL A 9 11.56 2.97 6.18
N SER A 10 12.13 3.99 6.83
CA SER A 10 13.50 4.08 7.38
C SER A 10 14.54 3.10 6.84
N GLY A 11 15.45 3.63 6.01
CA GLY A 11 16.63 2.94 5.44
C GLY A 11 16.26 2.08 4.24
N ASN A 12 16.63 2.50 3.02
CA ASN A 12 16.61 1.75 1.75
C ASN A 12 15.50 0.70 1.49
N TYR A 13 14.35 0.70 2.15
CA TYR A 13 13.29 -0.27 1.91
C TYR A 13 12.06 0.40 1.29
N ARG A 14 11.58 -0.16 0.17
CA ARG A 14 10.33 0.23 -0.47
C ARG A 14 9.23 -0.74 -0.06
N MET A 15 8.24 -0.26 0.70
CA MET A 15 7.03 -1.03 0.95
C MET A 15 5.97 -0.71 -0.10
N ILE A 16 5.42 -1.75 -0.73
CA ILE A 16 4.28 -1.67 -1.64
C ILE A 16 3.08 -2.30 -0.95
N PHE A 17 1.99 -1.56 -0.87
CA PHE A 17 0.75 -2.05 -0.28
C PHE A 17 -0.48 -1.61 -1.07
N GLU A 18 -1.57 -2.34 -0.85
CA GLU A 18 -2.90 -2.08 -1.38
C GLU A 18 -3.85 -1.75 -0.22
N GLY A 19 -4.75 -0.80 -0.46
CA GLY A 19 -5.80 -0.43 0.48
C GLY A 19 -7.15 -0.98 0.02
N TYR A 20 -7.94 -1.49 0.94
CA TYR A 20 -9.26 -2.04 0.68
C TYR A 20 -10.32 -1.31 1.50
N ASP A 21 -11.48 -1.06 0.87
CA ASP A 21 -12.64 -0.48 1.51
C ASP A 21 -13.42 -1.51 2.34
N LYS A 22 -14.48 -1.06 3.02
CA LYS A 22 -15.34 -1.93 3.85
C LYS A 22 -16.03 -3.08 3.10
N ASN A 23 -16.02 -3.07 1.77
CA ASN A 23 -16.61 -4.09 0.92
C ASN A 23 -15.53 -4.98 0.29
N ASP A 24 -14.30 -4.93 0.81
CA ASP A 24 -13.14 -5.66 0.30
C ASP A 24 -12.79 -5.29 -1.16
N LYS A 25 -13.05 -4.04 -1.54
CA LYS A 25 -12.67 -3.51 -2.87
C LYS A 25 -11.47 -2.62 -2.77
N LEU A 26 -10.58 -2.75 -3.75
CA LEU A 26 -9.37 -1.93 -3.84
C LEU A 26 -9.74 -0.44 -3.93
N SER A 27 -9.18 0.36 -3.03
CA SER A 27 -9.47 1.79 -2.93
C SER A 27 -8.19 2.60 -2.79
N ILE A 28 -8.18 3.76 -3.47
CA ILE A 28 -7.12 4.77 -3.38
C ILE A 28 -7.53 5.97 -2.52
N LYS A 29 -8.76 6.00 -2.02
CA LYS A 29 -9.22 7.08 -1.15
C LYS A 29 -8.89 6.72 0.28
N LYS A 30 -7.88 7.40 0.84
CA LYS A 30 -7.36 7.12 2.20
C LYS A 30 -8.44 7.08 3.28
N SER A 31 -9.45 7.94 3.19
CA SER A 31 -10.57 8.00 4.14
C SER A 31 -11.51 6.78 4.08
N GLU A 32 -11.44 5.99 3.01
CA GLU A 32 -12.29 4.82 2.79
C GLU A 32 -11.55 3.50 3.07
N ILE A 33 -10.22 3.53 3.23
CA ILE A 33 -9.39 2.34 3.45
C ILE A 33 -9.55 1.87 4.90
N VAL A 34 -10.00 0.62 5.07
CA VAL A 34 -10.14 -0.04 6.39
C VAL A 34 -9.21 -1.25 6.54
N THR A 35 -8.61 -1.72 5.45
CA THR A 35 -7.65 -2.83 5.45
C THR A 35 -6.47 -2.48 4.55
N ILE A 36 -5.27 -2.84 4.99
CA ILE A 36 -4.03 -2.69 4.22
C ILE A 36 -3.43 -4.08 4.02
N GLN A 37 -3.15 -4.42 2.76
CA GLN A 37 -2.41 -5.62 2.40
C GLN A 37 -1.01 -5.22 1.95
N ILE A 38 0.01 -5.74 2.62
CA ILE A 38 1.40 -5.57 2.19
C ILE A 38 1.65 -6.55 1.03
N VAL A 39 2.05 -6.03 -0.12
CA VAL A 39 2.28 -6.80 -1.35
C VAL A 39 3.76 -7.13 -1.52
N ALA A 40 4.63 -6.18 -1.19
CA ALA A 40 6.07 -6.37 -1.26
C ALA A 40 6.80 -5.45 -0.29
N ILE A 41 7.99 -5.90 0.11
CA ILE A 41 9.00 -5.11 0.82
C ILE A 41 10.28 -5.34 0.04
N ASP A 42 10.69 -4.35 -0.74
CA ASP A 42 11.90 -4.41 -1.57
C ASP A 42 13.03 -3.65 -0.86
N ASP A 43 14.25 -4.17 -0.93
CA ASP A 43 15.47 -3.44 -0.56
C ASP A 43 16.02 -2.70 -1.79
N TYR A 44 16.48 -1.47 -1.61
CA TYR A 44 17.08 -0.62 -2.65
C TYR A 44 18.57 -0.93 -2.90
N HIS A 45 19.14 -1.95 -2.26
CA HIS A 45 20.54 -2.37 -2.49
C HIS A 45 20.73 -3.27 -3.73
#